data_AF-L0IEQ6-F1
#
_entry.id   AF-L0IEQ6-F1
#
_cell.length_a   1.000
_cell.length_b   1.000
_cell.length_c   1.000
_cell.angle_alpha   90.00
_cell.angle_beta   90.00
_cell.angle_gamma   90.00
#
_symmetry.space_group_name_H-M   'P 1'
#
loop_
_entity.id
_entity.type
_entity.pdbx_description
1 polymer ?
#
loop_
_entity_poly.entity_id
_entity_poly.type
_entity_poly.pdbx_seq_one_letter_code
_entity_poly.pdbx_strand_id
1 'polypeptide(L)'
;MTVAAAPVIAAALLSVAFVVLHAYFRSSDETEQDDRIAEFGAKTPQERCVKIVVAFSGPLILIVLGTIVGVLVWGLSLETVGLYGNPVREFAIGLVVAPVIVVFAEALGTFLKYLGQESSGNSSEVLGVKTLSGLGWMLGAITVQASAEEVYFRAALVGAPAALFSVSAWAFVVPVAVLFGLLHFDGGIGKILYTSIMGIIFGSVFVVGGILAAVVAHVLHNQWSVIDDYREESSTS
;
A
#
# COMPACT_ATOMS: atom_id res chain seq x y z
N MET A 1 -15.30 23.65 21.20
CA MET A 1 -14.73 22.55 20.39
C MET A 1 -14.50 23.11 19.00
N THR A 2 -13.24 23.28 18.62
CA THR A 2 -12.82 23.95 17.39
C THR A 2 -13.05 23.05 16.17
N VAL A 3 -13.40 23.65 15.04
CA VAL A 3 -13.75 23.02 13.76
C VAL A 3 -12.65 22.05 13.24
N ALA A 4 -11.44 22.11 13.80
CA ALA A 4 -10.29 21.28 13.46
C ALA A 4 -10.37 19.80 13.89
N ALA A 5 -11.27 19.39 14.80
CA ALA A 5 -11.36 18.00 15.25
C ALA A 5 -12.19 17.09 14.32
N ALA A 6 -13.18 17.65 13.62
CA ALA A 6 -14.08 16.89 12.75
C ALA A 6 -13.38 16.16 11.59
N PRO A 7 -12.36 16.72 10.92
CA PRO A 7 -11.61 16.07 9.85
C PRO A 7 -10.89 14.79 10.28
N VAL A 8 -10.25 14.85 11.44
CA VAL A 8 -9.44 13.73 11.96
C VAL A 8 -10.34 12.62 12.46
N ILE A 9 -11.47 12.99 13.07
CA ILE A 9 -12.53 12.04 13.42
C ILE A 9 -13.11 11.41 12.15
N ALA A 10 -13.38 12.18 11.10
CA ALA A 10 -13.89 11.64 9.84
C ALA A 10 -12.88 10.71 9.14
N ALA A 11 -11.60 11.08 9.09
CA ALA A 11 -10.54 10.24 8.53
C ALA A 11 -10.34 8.95 9.35
N ALA A 12 -10.34 9.04 10.69
CA ALA A 12 -10.29 7.88 11.57
C ALA A 12 -11.52 6.98 11.40
N LEU A 13 -12.72 7.55 11.31
CA LEU A 13 -13.96 6.82 11.08
C LEU A 13 -13.99 6.16 9.69
N LEU A 14 -13.49 6.83 8.66
CA LEU A 14 -13.35 6.25 7.31
C LEU A 14 -12.31 5.13 7.31
N SER A 15 -11.22 5.26 8.07
CA SER A 15 -10.21 4.21 8.24
C SER A 15 -10.78 3.00 8.98
N VAL A 16 -11.56 3.21 10.04
CA VAL A 16 -12.27 2.14 10.76
C VAL A 16 -13.32 1.51 9.86
N ALA A 17 -14.11 2.30 9.12
CA ALA A 17 -15.08 1.79 8.18
C ALA A 17 -14.41 0.97 7.07
N PHE A 18 -13.24 1.41 6.58
CA PHE A 18 -12.43 0.64 5.62
C PHE A 18 -11.94 -0.67 6.22
N VAL A 19 -11.38 -0.69 7.43
CA VAL A 19 -10.98 -1.92 8.13
C VAL A 19 -12.17 -2.88 8.27
N VAL A 20 -13.33 -2.36 8.68
CA VAL A 20 -14.56 -3.15 8.87
C VAL A 20 -15.11 -3.67 7.54
N LEU A 21 -15.16 -2.85 6.50
CA LEU A 21 -15.61 -3.25 5.16
C LEU A 21 -14.64 -4.26 4.54
N HIS A 22 -13.33 -4.05 4.67
CA HIS A 22 -12.31 -4.96 4.17
C HIS A 22 -12.39 -6.31 4.90
N ALA A 23 -12.52 -6.31 6.23
CA ALA A 23 -12.74 -7.53 7.01
C ALA A 23 -14.07 -8.21 6.65
N TYR A 24 -15.14 -7.45 6.42
CA TYR A 24 -16.48 -7.97 6.08
C TYR A 24 -16.52 -8.61 4.68
N PHE A 25 -15.90 -7.97 3.68
CA PHE A 25 -15.82 -8.52 2.32
C PHE A 25 -14.89 -9.74 2.21
N ARG A 26 -14.06 -9.99 3.23
CA ARG A 26 -13.09 -11.08 3.25
C ARG A 26 -13.40 -12.17 4.27
N SER A 27 -14.36 -11.97 5.17
CA SER A 27 -14.87 -13.01 6.07
C SER A 27 -15.89 -13.94 5.40
N SER A 28 -16.19 -13.75 4.11
CA SER A 28 -16.88 -14.76 3.31
C SER A 28 -15.91 -15.90 3.03
N ASP A 29 -16.33 -17.12 3.39
CA ASP A 29 -15.57 -18.37 3.37
C ASP A 29 -14.68 -18.51 2.11
N GLU A 30 -13.47 -19.08 2.21
CA GLU A 30 -12.55 -19.24 1.06
C GLU A 30 -13.22 -20.01 -0.10
N THR A 31 -14.14 -20.93 0.23
CA THR A 31 -15.00 -21.65 -0.73
C THR A 31 -16.00 -20.73 -1.42
N GLU A 32 -16.55 -19.73 -0.72
CA GLU A 32 -17.43 -18.69 -1.27
C GLU A 32 -16.65 -17.67 -2.11
N GLN A 33 -15.37 -17.42 -1.78
CA GLN A 33 -14.49 -16.56 -2.57
C GLN A 33 -14.08 -17.22 -3.90
N ASP A 34 -13.73 -18.51 -3.88
CA ASP A 34 -13.46 -19.29 -5.09
C ASP A 34 -14.73 -19.48 -5.94
N ASP A 35 -15.88 -19.76 -5.30
CA ASP A 35 -17.17 -19.83 -5.99
C ASP A 35 -17.58 -18.47 -6.57
N ARG A 36 -17.30 -17.34 -5.91
CA ARG A 36 -17.51 -15.99 -6.48
C ARG A 36 -16.50 -15.67 -7.58
N ILE A 37 -15.23 -16.04 -7.45
CA ILE A 37 -14.25 -15.85 -8.53
C ILE A 37 -14.65 -16.69 -9.77
N ALA A 38 -15.20 -17.88 -9.55
CA ALA A 38 -15.76 -18.76 -10.57
C ALA A 38 -17.09 -18.24 -11.16
N GLU A 39 -18.01 -17.74 -10.32
CA GLU A 39 -19.32 -17.19 -10.69
C GLU A 39 -19.18 -15.89 -11.51
N PHE A 40 -18.10 -15.13 -11.29
CA PHE A 40 -17.82 -13.90 -12.02
C PHE A 40 -17.12 -14.13 -13.38
N GLY A 41 -16.83 -15.38 -13.78
CA GLY A 41 -16.50 -15.73 -15.18
C GLY A 41 -15.20 -15.19 -15.77
N ALA A 42 -14.15 -14.94 -14.98
CA ALA A 42 -12.84 -14.53 -15.53
C ALA A 42 -12.13 -15.71 -16.22
N LYS A 43 -12.01 -15.64 -17.54
CA LYS A 43 -11.42 -16.68 -18.40
C LYS A 43 -9.96 -16.41 -18.74
N THR A 44 -9.47 -15.18 -18.55
CA THR A 44 -8.12 -14.76 -18.93
C THR A 44 -7.29 -14.19 -17.77
N PRO A 45 -5.95 -14.28 -17.81
CA PRO A 45 -5.08 -13.63 -16.82
C PRO A 45 -5.31 -12.13 -16.68
N GLN A 46 -5.70 -11.46 -17.78
CA GLN A 46 -6.05 -10.04 -17.78
C GLN A 46 -7.31 -9.75 -16.95
N GLU A 47 -8.34 -10.57 -17.07
CA GLU A 47 -9.58 -10.41 -16.29
C GLU A 47 -9.37 -10.65 -14.80
N ARG A 48 -8.44 -11.54 -14.43
CA ARG A 48 -8.05 -11.76 -13.01
C ARG A 48 -7.30 -10.55 -12.45
N CYS A 49 -6.32 -10.02 -13.18
CA CYS A 49 -5.57 -8.81 -12.74
C CYS A 49 -6.49 -7.59 -12.61
N VAL A 50 -7.35 -7.34 -13.59
CA VAL A 50 -8.31 -6.22 -13.54
C VAL A 50 -9.26 -6.37 -12.35
N LYS A 51 -9.71 -7.58 -12.02
CA LYS A 51 -10.60 -7.81 -10.87
C LYS A 51 -9.90 -7.64 -9.53
N ILE A 52 -8.64 -8.08 -9.41
CA ILE A 52 -7.83 -7.86 -8.20
C ILE A 52 -7.57 -6.36 -8.02
N VAL A 53 -7.18 -5.66 -9.08
CA VAL A 53 -7.05 -4.19 -9.06
C VAL A 53 -8.37 -3.54 -8.69
N VAL A 54 -9.51 -3.93 -9.26
CA VAL A 54 -10.80 -3.30 -8.95
C VAL A 54 -11.28 -3.62 -7.54
N ALA A 55 -11.09 -4.84 -7.04
CA ALA A 55 -11.51 -5.27 -5.71
C ALA A 55 -10.66 -4.65 -4.59
N PHE A 56 -9.34 -4.58 -4.77
CA PHE A 56 -8.41 -4.04 -3.77
C PHE A 56 -8.18 -2.53 -3.91
N SER A 57 -8.11 -2.02 -5.14
CA SER A 57 -7.87 -0.59 -5.39
C SER A 57 -9.16 0.22 -5.44
N GLY A 58 -10.33 -0.37 -5.66
CA GLY A 58 -11.60 0.36 -5.77
C GLY A 58 -11.92 1.21 -4.54
N PRO A 59 -11.92 0.63 -3.31
CA PRO A 59 -12.09 1.40 -2.08
C PRO A 59 -10.96 2.41 -1.85
N LEU A 60 -9.72 2.04 -2.20
CA LEU A 60 -8.53 2.90 -2.07
C LEU A 60 -8.60 4.12 -3.00
N ILE A 61 -9.10 3.96 -4.23
CA ILE A 61 -9.34 5.03 -5.19
C ILE A 61 -10.43 5.97 -4.68
N LEU A 62 -11.52 5.45 -4.10
CA LEU A 62 -12.57 6.28 -3.50
C LEU A 62 -12.05 7.08 -2.29
N ILE A 63 -11.15 6.48 -1.52
CA ILE A 63 -10.48 7.13 -0.39
C ILE A 63 -9.48 8.20 -0.86
N VAL A 64 -8.73 7.94 -1.93
CA VAL A 64 -7.84 8.94 -2.56
C VAL A 64 -8.65 10.09 -3.12
N LEU A 65 -9.76 9.81 -3.83
CA LEU A 65 -10.70 10.84 -4.29
C LEU A 65 -11.30 11.61 -3.11
N GLY A 66 -11.68 10.93 -2.03
CA GLY A 66 -12.14 11.55 -0.79
C GLY A 66 -11.08 12.44 -0.14
N THR A 67 -9.81 12.04 -0.19
CA THR A 67 -8.67 12.82 0.31
C THR A 67 -8.47 14.08 -0.54
N ILE A 68 -8.49 13.95 -1.88
CA ILE A 68 -8.40 15.09 -2.80
C ILE A 68 -9.58 16.04 -2.58
N VAL A 69 -10.80 15.52 -2.45
CA VAL A 69 -11.99 16.32 -2.12
C VAL A 69 -11.82 16.99 -0.75
N GLY A 70 -11.29 16.31 0.26
CA GLY A 70 -11.02 16.89 1.57
C GLY A 70 -10.00 18.03 1.51
N VAL A 71 -8.93 17.87 0.74
CA VAL A 71 -7.92 18.92 0.47
C VAL A 71 -8.58 20.13 -0.18
N LEU A 72 -9.41 19.90 -1.21
CA LEU A 72 -10.08 20.96 -1.96
C LEU A 72 -11.18 21.66 -1.15
N VAL A 73 -11.98 20.90 -0.39
CA VAL A 73 -13.10 21.43 0.41
C VAL A 73 -12.60 22.17 1.65
N TRP A 74 -11.46 21.78 2.22
CA TRP A 74 -10.91 22.37 3.45
C TRP A 74 -9.75 23.33 3.23
N GLY A 75 -9.41 23.62 1.97
CA GLY A 75 -8.40 24.62 1.62
C GLY A 75 -6.98 24.24 2.04
N LEU A 76 -6.69 22.94 2.18
CA LEU A 76 -5.32 22.48 2.40
C LEU A 76 -4.51 22.75 1.13
N SER A 77 -3.30 23.28 1.28
CA SER A 77 -2.41 23.49 0.14
C SER A 77 -1.92 22.14 -0.41
N LEU A 78 -1.64 22.07 -1.71
CA LEU A 78 -1.01 20.88 -2.30
C LEU A 78 0.35 20.56 -1.65
N GLU A 79 1.03 21.58 -1.11
CA GLU A 79 2.27 21.43 -0.34
C GLU A 79 2.06 20.59 0.93
N THR A 80 0.91 20.74 1.58
CA THR A 80 0.55 20.03 2.81
C THR A 80 0.44 18.51 2.60
N VAL A 81 0.03 18.09 1.41
CA VAL A 81 -0.09 16.67 1.02
C VAL A 81 1.15 16.16 0.27
N GLY A 82 2.22 16.94 0.26
CA GLY A 82 3.48 16.59 -0.40
C GLY A 82 3.43 16.69 -1.93
N LEU A 83 2.37 17.27 -2.52
CA LEU A 83 2.21 17.42 -3.97
C LEU A 83 2.84 18.71 -4.53
N TYR A 84 3.52 19.49 -3.69
CA TYR A 84 4.23 20.71 -4.08
C TYR A 84 5.69 20.60 -3.66
N GLY A 85 6.56 20.26 -4.62
CA GLY A 85 7.98 20.03 -4.39
C GLY A 85 8.75 19.99 -5.71
N ASN A 86 9.99 19.55 -5.69
CA ASN A 86 10.80 19.37 -6.91
C ASN A 86 10.65 17.92 -7.39
N PRO A 87 9.74 17.60 -8.33
CA PRO A 87 9.42 16.23 -8.69
C PRO A 87 10.63 15.45 -9.21
N VAL A 88 11.59 16.13 -9.85
CA VAL A 88 12.83 15.48 -10.31
C VAL A 88 13.68 15.03 -9.13
N ARG A 89 13.82 15.88 -8.10
CA ARG A 89 14.54 15.54 -6.87
C ARG A 89 13.85 14.41 -6.12
N GLU A 90 12.53 14.47 -5.95
CA GLU A 90 11.77 13.44 -5.22
C GLU A 90 11.84 12.10 -5.93
N PHE A 91 11.66 12.09 -7.26
CA PHE A 91 11.86 10.90 -8.08
C PHE A 91 13.26 10.33 -7.92
N ALA A 92 14.30 11.18 -7.96
CA ALA A 92 15.68 10.73 -7.77
C ALA A 92 15.92 10.14 -6.37
N ILE A 93 15.34 10.73 -5.32
CA ILE A 93 15.42 10.17 -3.96
C ILE A 93 14.76 8.80 -3.92
N GLY A 94 13.53 8.67 -4.43
CA GLY A 94 12.83 7.38 -4.47
C GLY A 94 13.61 6.31 -5.22
N LEU A 95 14.17 6.67 -6.37
CA LEU A 95 14.99 5.77 -7.19
C LEU A 95 16.26 5.30 -6.47
N VAL A 96 16.93 6.19 -5.73
CA VAL A 96 18.15 5.86 -4.97
C VAL A 96 17.84 5.05 -3.71
N VAL A 97 16.72 5.31 -3.05
CA VAL A 97 16.34 4.64 -1.80
C VAL A 97 15.75 3.26 -2.05
N ALA A 98 15.08 3.03 -3.19
CA ALA A 98 14.42 1.75 -3.48
C ALA A 98 15.34 0.51 -3.36
N PRO A 99 16.58 0.49 -3.90
CA PRO A 99 17.48 -0.65 -3.74
C PRO A 99 17.85 -0.92 -2.27
N VAL A 100 18.00 0.14 -1.47
CA VAL A 100 18.28 0.00 -0.02
C VAL A 100 17.09 -0.64 0.69
N ILE A 101 15.87 -0.23 0.32
CA ILE A 101 14.63 -0.81 0.85
C ILE A 101 14.50 -2.28 0.45
N VAL A 102 14.81 -2.63 -0.80
CA VAL A 102 14.77 -4.02 -1.27
C VAL A 102 15.70 -4.92 -0.45
N VAL A 103 16.96 -4.52 -0.30
CA VAL A 103 17.94 -5.29 0.49
C VAL A 103 17.50 -5.41 1.96
N PHE A 104 16.99 -4.31 2.52
CA PHE A 104 16.47 -4.33 3.89
C PHE A 104 15.26 -5.24 4.04
N ALA A 105 14.32 -5.20 3.09
CA ALA A 105 13.12 -6.02 3.06
C ALA A 105 13.46 -7.51 3.03
N GLU A 106 14.39 -7.93 2.18
CA GLU A 106 14.87 -9.32 2.10
C GLU A 106 15.51 -9.78 3.42
N ALA A 107 16.37 -8.93 4.01
CA ALA A 107 16.98 -9.19 5.31
C ALA A 107 15.93 -9.29 6.43
N LEU A 108 14.93 -8.40 6.44
CA LEU A 108 13.84 -8.41 7.40
C LEU A 108 12.98 -9.67 7.25
N GLY A 109 12.63 -10.06 6.03
CA GLY A 109 11.88 -11.28 5.76
C GLY A 109 12.62 -12.52 6.24
N THR A 110 13.93 -12.58 5.99
CA THR A 110 14.79 -13.67 6.48
C THR A 110 14.85 -13.72 8.01
N PHE A 111 14.99 -12.56 8.64
CA PHE A 111 15.00 -12.44 10.10
C PHE A 111 13.68 -12.87 10.73
N LEU A 112 12.53 -12.47 10.16
CA LEU A 112 11.22 -12.88 10.67
C LEU A 112 10.99 -14.38 10.51
N LYS A 113 11.41 -14.98 9.39
CA LYS A 113 11.42 -16.44 9.20
C LYS A 113 12.25 -17.14 10.28
N TYR A 114 13.43 -16.61 10.62
CA TYR A 114 14.26 -17.15 11.71
C TYR A 114 13.57 -17.10 13.08
N LEU A 115 12.70 -16.12 13.31
CA LEU A 115 11.87 -16.03 14.52
C LEU A 115 10.62 -16.93 14.49
N GLY A 116 10.50 -17.83 13.51
CA GLY A 116 9.33 -18.69 13.32
C GLY A 116 8.09 -17.92 12.85
N GLN A 117 8.26 -16.69 12.35
CA GLN A 117 7.18 -15.88 11.80
C GLN A 117 7.19 -16.02 10.28
N GLU A 118 6.56 -17.07 9.79
CA GLU A 118 6.32 -17.21 8.36
C GLU A 118 5.18 -16.28 7.94
N SER A 119 5.44 -15.47 6.91
CA SER A 119 4.38 -14.74 6.22
C SER A 119 3.60 -15.76 5.40
N SER A 120 2.40 -16.13 5.84
CA SER A 120 1.51 -17.01 5.08
C SER A 120 0.97 -16.24 3.87
N GLY A 121 1.54 -16.45 2.70
CA GLY A 121 1.08 -15.84 1.45
C GLY A 121 2.23 -15.35 0.60
N ASN A 122 2.73 -16.22 -0.28
CA ASN A 122 3.51 -15.79 -1.43
C ASN A 122 2.54 -15.20 -2.47
N SER A 123 2.81 -13.97 -2.93
CA SER A 123 2.00 -13.32 -3.95
C SER A 123 1.98 -14.11 -5.27
N SER A 124 3.02 -14.89 -5.54
CA SER A 124 3.10 -15.83 -6.67
C SER A 124 2.08 -16.97 -6.63
N GLU A 125 1.83 -17.55 -5.45
CA GLU A 125 0.94 -18.71 -5.31
C GLU A 125 -0.52 -18.36 -5.64
N VAL A 126 -0.91 -17.12 -5.34
CA VAL A 126 -2.27 -16.59 -5.61
C VAL A 126 -2.42 -16.11 -7.07
N LEU A 127 -1.33 -15.77 -7.76
CA LEU A 127 -1.41 -15.02 -9.02
C LEU A 127 -0.92 -15.79 -10.25
N GLY A 128 -0.12 -16.86 -10.09
CA GLY A 128 0.23 -17.82 -11.13
C GLY A 128 0.72 -17.18 -12.44
N VAL A 129 1.59 -16.17 -12.33
CA VAL A 129 2.03 -15.37 -13.48
C VAL A 129 3.07 -16.17 -14.27
N LYS A 130 2.64 -16.92 -15.28
CA LYS A 130 3.55 -17.76 -16.10
C LYS A 130 3.99 -17.14 -17.42
N THR A 131 3.48 -15.94 -17.74
CA THR A 131 3.71 -15.31 -19.05
C THR A 131 4.21 -13.88 -18.91
N LEU A 132 4.99 -13.41 -19.89
CA LEU A 132 5.47 -12.01 -19.93
C LEU A 132 4.31 -11.01 -19.98
N SER A 133 3.21 -11.34 -20.65
CA SER A 133 2.02 -10.50 -20.69
C SER A 133 1.33 -10.42 -19.34
N GLY A 134 1.22 -11.54 -18.61
CA GLY A 134 0.71 -11.57 -17.24
C GLY A 134 1.57 -10.73 -16.30
N LEU A 135 2.90 -10.83 -16.43
CA LEU A 135 3.84 -10.03 -15.66
C LEU A 135 3.63 -8.53 -15.91
N GLY A 136 3.53 -8.11 -17.17
CA GLY A 136 3.26 -6.71 -17.51
C GLY A 136 1.98 -6.15 -16.86
N TRP A 137 0.89 -6.93 -16.87
CA TRP A 137 -0.35 -6.54 -16.19
C TRP A 137 -0.19 -6.47 -14.67
N MET A 138 0.52 -7.42 -14.07
CA MET A 138 0.79 -7.41 -12.64
C MET A 138 1.60 -6.18 -12.21
N LEU A 139 2.65 -5.85 -12.95
CA LEU A 139 3.48 -4.68 -12.69
C LEU A 139 2.65 -3.38 -12.78
N GLY A 140 1.73 -3.29 -13.74
CA GLY A 140 0.79 -2.17 -13.82
C GLY A 140 -0.16 -2.10 -12.64
N ALA A 141 -0.75 -3.23 -12.26
CA ALA A 141 -1.68 -3.37 -11.13
C ALA A 141 -1.06 -2.89 -9.81
N ILE A 142 0.09 -3.45 -9.44
CA ILE A 142 0.79 -3.11 -8.18
C ILE A 142 1.30 -1.67 -8.19
N THR A 143 1.59 -1.09 -9.36
CA THR A 143 2.00 0.32 -9.47
C THR A 143 0.85 1.24 -9.06
N VAL A 144 -0.36 0.97 -9.56
CA VAL A 144 -1.55 1.74 -9.19
C VAL A 144 -1.88 1.55 -7.72
N GLN A 145 -1.85 0.31 -7.24
CA GLN A 145 -2.12 -0.01 -5.83
C GLN A 145 -1.15 0.69 -4.89
N ALA A 146 0.17 0.50 -5.08
CA ALA A 146 1.19 1.10 -4.22
C ALA A 146 1.11 2.64 -4.24
N SER A 147 0.87 3.24 -5.40
CA SER A 147 0.66 4.69 -5.50
C SER A 147 -0.53 5.17 -4.67
N ALA A 148 -1.65 4.44 -4.73
CA ALA A 148 -2.85 4.78 -3.97
C ALA A 148 -2.62 4.61 -2.45
N GLU A 149 -1.92 3.55 -2.04
CA GLU A 149 -1.55 3.32 -0.64
C GLU A 149 -0.65 4.44 -0.11
N GLU A 150 0.34 4.89 -0.88
CA GLU A 150 1.18 6.01 -0.47
C GLU A 150 0.37 7.30 -0.31
N VAL A 151 -0.49 7.63 -1.27
CA VAL A 151 -1.35 8.82 -1.15
C VAL A 151 -2.25 8.73 0.08
N TYR A 152 -2.85 7.57 0.34
CA TYR A 152 -3.73 7.42 1.50
C TYR A 152 -2.96 7.48 2.82
N PHE A 153 -2.03 6.56 3.04
CA PHE A 153 -1.36 6.47 4.34
C PHE A 153 -0.42 7.65 4.58
N ARG A 154 0.30 8.14 3.56
CA ARG A 154 1.35 9.14 3.79
C ARG A 154 0.78 10.54 3.60
N ALA A 155 0.14 10.84 2.47
CA ALA A 155 -0.43 12.17 2.31
C ALA A 155 -1.66 12.40 3.21
N ALA A 156 -2.61 11.46 3.26
CA ALA A 156 -3.87 11.66 4.00
C ALA A 156 -3.77 11.41 5.51
N LEU A 157 -3.03 10.38 5.95
CA LEU A 157 -2.97 10.01 7.38
C LEU A 157 -1.72 10.53 8.10
N VAL A 158 -0.66 10.92 7.39
CA VAL A 158 0.55 11.52 7.98
C VAL A 158 0.62 13.03 7.69
N GLY A 159 0.66 13.43 6.42
CA GLY A 159 0.85 14.81 6.00
C GLY A 159 -0.28 15.75 6.40
N ALA A 160 -1.52 15.42 6.00
CA ALA A 160 -2.67 16.28 6.27
C ALA A 160 -2.92 16.51 7.79
N PRO A 161 -2.91 15.50 8.67
CA PRO A 161 -3.09 15.70 10.10
C PRO A 161 -1.94 16.50 10.72
N ALA A 162 -0.70 16.26 10.30
CA ALA A 162 0.46 17.01 10.76
C ALA A 162 0.31 18.51 10.50
N ALA A 163 -0.12 18.88 9.29
CA ALA A 163 -0.38 20.28 8.96
C ALA A 163 -1.60 20.85 9.68
N LEU A 164 -2.71 20.11 9.73
CA LEU A 164 -3.94 20.52 10.43
C LEU A 164 -3.70 20.83 11.91
N PHE A 165 -2.86 20.03 12.57
CA PHE A 165 -2.50 20.23 13.98
C PHE A 165 -1.24 21.08 14.17
N SER A 166 -0.58 21.50 13.09
CA SER A 166 0.69 22.23 13.13
C SER A 166 1.75 21.51 13.98
N VAL A 167 1.86 20.19 13.83
CA VAL A 167 2.85 19.33 14.50
C VAL A 167 3.75 18.65 13.47
N SER A 168 4.84 18.06 13.94
CA SER A 168 5.76 17.29 13.07
C SER A 168 5.06 16.07 12.47
N ALA A 169 5.24 15.85 11.16
CA ALA A 169 4.75 14.66 10.46
C ALA A 169 5.29 13.34 11.06
N TRP A 170 6.48 13.38 11.67
CA TRP A 170 7.04 12.25 12.41
C TRP A 170 6.12 11.71 13.52
N ALA A 171 5.26 12.55 14.10
CA ALA A 171 4.31 12.14 15.13
C ALA A 171 3.28 11.10 14.62
N PHE A 172 3.03 11.06 13.31
CA PHE A 172 2.05 10.17 12.68
C PHE A 172 2.68 8.95 12.00
N VAL A 173 4.01 8.94 11.77
CA VAL A 173 4.69 7.84 11.05
C VAL A 173 4.46 6.49 11.72
N VAL A 174 4.73 6.37 13.03
CA VAL A 174 4.60 5.09 13.75
C VAL A 174 3.13 4.64 13.87
N PRO A 175 2.18 5.47 14.34
CA PRO A 175 0.78 5.05 14.44
C PRO A 175 0.19 4.62 13.10
N VAL A 176 0.49 5.34 12.02
CA VAL A 176 -0.02 5.02 10.68
C VAL A 176 0.65 3.76 10.13
N ALA A 177 1.94 3.53 10.42
CA ALA A 177 2.61 2.30 10.04
C ALA A 177 2.07 1.06 10.78
N VAL A 178 1.68 1.20 12.05
CA VAL A 178 0.98 0.14 12.79
C VAL A 178 -0.37 -0.15 12.13
N LEU A 179 -1.16 0.90 11.82
CA LEU A 179 -2.43 0.74 11.10
C LEU A 179 -2.23 0.08 9.72
N PHE A 180 -1.18 0.47 8.99
CA PHE A 180 -0.83 -0.11 7.70
C PHE A 180 -0.56 -1.61 7.80
N GLY A 181 0.25 -2.04 8.78
CA GLY A 181 0.49 -3.47 9.02
C GLY A 181 -0.75 -4.23 9.49
N LEU A 182 -1.57 -3.63 10.37
CA LEU A 182 -2.82 -4.25 10.82
C LEU A 182 -3.83 -4.48 9.69
N LEU A 183 -3.79 -3.67 8.63
CA LEU A 183 -4.61 -3.87 7.43
C LEU A 183 -4.13 -5.04 6.55
N HIS A 184 -2.98 -5.63 6.87
CA HIS A 184 -2.41 -6.82 6.22
C HIS A 184 -2.42 -8.03 7.17
N PHE A 185 -3.48 -8.15 7.97
CA PHE A 185 -3.65 -9.20 8.96
C PHE A 185 -3.82 -10.61 8.36
N ASP A 186 -4.15 -10.68 7.08
CA ASP A 186 -4.34 -11.90 6.30
C ASP A 186 -3.06 -12.74 6.18
N GLY A 187 -1.88 -12.10 6.19
CA GLY A 187 -0.59 -12.79 6.14
C GLY A 187 -0.05 -13.27 7.49
N GLY A 188 -0.88 -13.25 8.54
CA GLY A 188 -0.49 -13.57 9.90
C GLY A 188 0.40 -12.51 10.55
N ILE A 189 0.84 -12.76 11.78
CA ILE A 189 1.60 -11.78 12.58
C ILE A 189 2.95 -11.43 11.93
N GLY A 190 3.59 -12.36 11.22
CA GLY A 190 4.82 -12.10 10.46
C GLY A 190 4.62 -11.02 9.41
N LYS A 191 3.52 -11.09 8.63
CA LYS A 191 3.19 -10.08 7.63
C LYS A 191 2.83 -8.74 8.25
N ILE A 192 2.06 -8.74 9.34
CA ILE A 192 1.72 -7.51 10.09
C ILE A 192 3.00 -6.79 10.51
N LEU A 193 3.94 -7.51 11.15
CA LEU A 193 5.21 -6.94 11.61
C LEU A 193 6.07 -6.43 10.45
N TYR A 194 6.24 -7.25 9.40
CA TYR A 194 6.97 -6.87 8.20
C TYR A 194 6.40 -5.58 7.61
N THR A 195 5.09 -5.54 7.35
CA THR A 195 4.43 -4.41 6.71
C THR A 195 4.42 -3.17 7.58
N SER A 196 4.32 -3.31 8.91
CA SER A 196 4.47 -2.17 9.83
C SER A 196 5.87 -1.57 9.80
N ILE A 197 6.92 -2.40 9.78
CA ILE A 197 8.30 -1.89 9.69
C ILE A 197 8.52 -1.19 8.35
N MET A 198 8.03 -1.78 7.26
CA MET A 198 8.05 -1.14 5.93
C MET A 198 7.26 0.17 5.90
N GLY A 199 6.11 0.22 6.59
CA GLY A 199 5.32 1.44 6.77
C GLY A 199 6.11 2.56 7.45
N ILE A 200 6.94 2.25 8.45
CA ILE A 200 7.84 3.23 9.09
C ILE A 200 8.87 3.74 8.08
N ILE A 201 9.46 2.85 7.27
CA ILE A 201 10.45 3.22 6.26
C ILE A 201 9.85 4.13 5.20
N PHE A 202 8.73 3.75 4.59
CA PHE A 202 8.06 4.57 3.59
C PHE A 202 7.53 5.89 4.18
N GLY A 203 7.02 5.87 5.42
CA GLY A 203 6.67 7.09 6.14
C GLY A 203 7.88 8.01 6.34
N SER A 204 9.06 7.45 6.63
CA SER A 204 10.31 8.21 6.75
C SER A 204 10.74 8.80 5.41
N VAL A 205 10.64 8.03 4.32
CA VAL A 205 10.91 8.52 2.95
C VAL A 205 9.97 9.66 2.60
N PHE A 206 8.68 9.55 2.92
CA PHE A 206 7.71 10.62 2.72
C PHE A 206 8.11 11.91 3.46
N VAL A 207 8.44 11.82 4.75
CA VAL A 207 8.76 13.01 5.56
C VAL A 207 10.03 13.72 5.08
N VAL A 208 11.03 12.96 4.58
CA VAL A 208 12.32 13.52 4.14
C VAL A 208 12.31 13.91 2.65
N GLY A 209 11.64 13.12 1.83
CA GLY A 209 11.75 13.13 0.37
C GLY A 209 10.49 13.57 -0.36
N GLY A 210 9.33 13.66 0.30
CA GLY A 210 8.06 13.98 -0.34
C GLY A 210 7.27 12.75 -0.80
N ILE A 211 6.05 12.97 -1.29
CA ILE A 211 5.14 11.88 -1.67
C ILE A 211 5.64 11.12 -2.89
N LEU A 212 6.23 11.81 -3.88
CA LEU A 212 6.70 11.13 -5.09
C LEU A 212 7.90 10.22 -4.77
N ALA A 213 8.77 10.61 -3.85
CA ALA A 213 9.86 9.76 -3.38
C ALA A 213 9.34 8.46 -2.75
N ALA A 214 8.32 8.56 -1.89
CA ALA A 214 7.71 7.39 -1.25
C ALA A 214 6.98 6.49 -2.25
N VAL A 215 6.21 7.08 -3.18
CA VAL A 215 5.55 6.36 -4.29
C VAL A 215 6.56 5.59 -5.12
N VAL A 216 7.61 6.24 -5.62
CA VAL A 216 8.63 5.58 -6.45
C VAL A 216 9.31 4.46 -5.67
N ALA A 217 9.68 4.71 -4.41
CA ALA A 217 10.33 3.71 -3.57
C ALA A 217 9.46 2.47 -3.34
N HIS A 218 8.17 2.67 -3.04
CA HIS A 218 7.24 1.57 -2.78
C HIS A 218 6.89 0.80 -4.06
N VAL A 219 6.62 1.50 -5.17
CA VAL A 219 6.36 0.88 -6.47
C VAL A 219 7.53 -0.01 -6.88
N LEU A 220 8.77 0.49 -6.79
CA LEU A 220 9.95 -0.28 -7.16
C LEU A 220 10.18 -1.48 -6.24
N HIS A 221 9.92 -1.34 -4.94
CA HIS A 221 9.97 -2.48 -4.00
C HIS A 221 8.97 -3.58 -4.39
N ASN A 222 7.72 -3.21 -4.67
CA ASN A 222 6.68 -4.19 -5.03
C ASN A 222 6.96 -4.82 -6.39
N GLN A 223 7.40 -4.03 -7.37
CA GLN A 223 7.80 -4.53 -8.69
C GLN A 223 8.97 -5.51 -8.59
N TRP A 224 9.97 -5.22 -7.74
CA TRP A 224 11.06 -6.16 -7.50
C TRP A 224 10.56 -7.50 -6.97
N SER A 225 9.73 -7.48 -5.92
CA SER A 225 9.14 -8.69 -5.34
C SER A 225 8.40 -9.53 -6.38
N VAL A 226 7.60 -8.89 -7.24
CA VAL A 226 6.85 -9.59 -8.30
C VAL A 226 7.76 -10.16 -9.39
N ILE A 227 8.84 -9.45 -9.73
CA ILE A 227 9.82 -9.93 -10.72
C ILE A 227 10.62 -11.11 -10.17
N ASP A 228 10.99 -11.07 -8.90
CA ASP A 228 11.75 -12.14 -8.23
C ASP A 228 10.91 -13.42 -8.18
N ASP A 229 9.67 -13.32 -7.70
CA ASP A 229 8.65 -14.37 -7.72
C ASP A 229 8.48 -15.01 -9.12
N TYR A 230 8.37 -14.18 -10.17
CA TYR A 230 8.24 -14.64 -11.56
C TYR A 230 9.47 -15.44 -12.04
N ARG A 231 10.68 -14.98 -11.66
CA ARG A 231 11.93 -15.65 -12.03
C ARG A 231 12.06 -17.00 -11.38
N GLU A 232 11.74 -17.09 -10.09
CA GLU A 232 11.75 -18.37 -9.36
C GLU A 232 10.81 -19.37 -10.01
N GLU A 233 9.55 -19.00 -10.28
CA GLU A 233 8.56 -19.90 -10.89
C GLU A 233 9.01 -20.38 -12.28
N SER A 234 9.50 -19.47 -13.14
CA SER A 234 9.98 -19.81 -14.50
C SER A 234 11.23 -20.69 -14.53
N SER A 235 12.02 -20.72 -13.46
CA SER A 235 13.23 -21.55 -13.37
C SER A 235 12.93 -23.01 -13.00
N THR A 236 11.73 -23.28 -12.48
CA THR A 236 11.31 -24.61 -12.02
C THR A 236 10.44 -25.38 -13.02
N SER A 237 10.04 -24.75 -14.13
CA SER A 237 9.21 -25.31 -15.21
C SER A 237 10.03 -25.73 -16.44
#